data_AF-A0A1E2VAF1-F1
#
_entry.id   AF-A0A1E2VAF1-F1
#
_cell.length_a   1.000
_cell.length_b   1.000
_cell.length_c   1.000
_cell.angle_alpha   90.00
_cell.angle_beta   90.00
_cell.angle_gamma   90.00
#
_symmetry.space_group_name_H-M   'P 1'
#
loop_
_entity.id
_entity.type
_entity.pdbx_description
1 polymer ?
#
loop_
_entity_poly.entity_id
_entity_poly.type
_entity_poly.pdbx_seq_one_letter_code
_entity_poly.pdbx_strand_id
1 'polypeptide(L)'
;MPSATDLYESAPFRDAISQCRVFRLKHPRGGQYNDGYELLGTIQCDDSKTLLSYLSALGIKIKWHQESPDFWCPPPLIIEGKPFWIEYDHYFVIRGLTAYVTIDTTDHNLTFNLNSTSWFDVTLDDVKNAIKFEQLLEELNIINGE
;
A
#
# COMPACT_ATOMS: atom_id res chain seq x y z
N MET A 1 -20.91 22.60 2.29
CA MET A 1 -20.12 21.43 1.87
C MET A 1 -20.66 20.24 2.66
N PRO A 2 -20.88 19.07 2.05
CA PRO A 2 -21.19 17.87 2.82
C PRO A 2 -20.07 17.64 3.84
N SER A 3 -20.42 17.20 5.04
CA SER A 3 -19.42 16.75 5.99
C SER A 3 -18.66 15.55 5.41
N ALA A 4 -17.42 15.29 5.86
CA ALA A 4 -16.68 14.11 5.44
C ALA A 4 -17.50 12.82 5.68
N THR A 5 -18.29 12.80 6.76
CA THR A 5 -19.25 11.73 7.09
C THR A 5 -20.29 11.51 5.99
N ASP A 6 -20.82 12.57 5.37
CA ASP A 6 -21.83 12.46 4.30
C ASP A 6 -21.27 11.82 3.03
N LEU A 7 -19.98 12.03 2.72
CA LEU A 7 -19.32 11.41 1.56
C LEU A 7 -19.15 9.91 1.76
N TYR A 8 -18.60 9.49 2.91
CA TYR A 8 -18.29 8.08 3.17
C TYR A 8 -19.54 7.22 3.42
N GLU A 9 -20.64 7.84 3.82
CA GLU A 9 -21.94 7.17 3.94
C GLU A 9 -22.75 7.15 2.61
N SER A 10 -22.31 7.92 1.61
CA SER A 10 -23.00 8.00 0.32
C SER A 10 -23.01 6.66 -0.42
N ALA A 11 -24.13 6.33 -1.07
CA ALA A 11 -24.24 5.11 -1.87
C ALA A 11 -23.13 4.97 -2.93
N PRO A 12 -22.76 6.02 -3.70
CA PRO A 12 -21.69 5.89 -4.68
C PRO A 12 -20.33 5.49 -4.08
N PHE A 13 -19.99 6.02 -2.90
CA PHE A 13 -18.74 5.67 -2.24
C PHE A 13 -18.78 4.23 -1.71
N ARG A 14 -19.86 3.87 -1.02
CA ARG A 14 -20.06 2.53 -0.46
C ARG A 14 -20.09 1.45 -1.54
N ASP A 15 -20.79 1.70 -2.64
CA ASP A 15 -20.89 0.77 -3.76
C ASP A 15 -19.53 0.61 -4.45
N ALA A 16 -18.77 1.70 -4.61
CA ALA A 16 -17.42 1.63 -5.18
C ALA A 16 -16.45 0.86 -4.29
N ILE A 17 -16.37 1.18 -2.99
CA ILE A 17 -15.41 0.53 -2.09
C ILE A 17 -15.76 -0.94 -1.84
N SER A 18 -17.03 -1.32 -1.98
CA SER A 18 -17.46 -2.72 -1.89
C SER A 18 -16.88 -3.61 -3.00
N GLN A 19 -16.41 -3.02 -4.10
CA GLN A 19 -15.76 -3.74 -5.19
C GLN A 19 -14.28 -4.00 -4.92
N CYS A 20 -13.65 -3.27 -4.00
CA CYS A 20 -12.28 -3.53 -3.59
C CYS A 20 -12.24 -4.80 -2.72
N ARG A 21 -11.28 -5.68 -2.98
CA ARG A 21 -11.05 -6.93 -2.23
C ARG A 21 -9.93 -6.77 -1.22
N VAL A 22 -8.90 -6.01 -1.56
CA VAL A 22 -7.70 -5.75 -0.76
C VAL A 22 -7.83 -4.41 -0.04
N PHE A 23 -8.29 -3.37 -0.74
CA PHE A 23 -8.31 -2.02 -0.18
C PHE A 23 -9.53 -1.78 0.73
N ARG A 24 -9.30 -1.10 1.85
CA ARG A 24 -10.31 -0.76 2.85
C ARG A 24 -10.11 0.68 3.33
N LEU A 25 -11.22 1.32 3.66
CA LEU A 25 -11.21 2.63 4.32
C LEU A 25 -10.87 2.42 5.80
N LYS A 26 -9.72 2.93 6.22
CA LYS A 26 -9.37 3.08 7.63
C LYS A 26 -10.00 4.37 8.14
N HIS A 27 -10.81 4.27 9.18
CA HIS A 27 -11.41 5.40 9.86
C HIS A 27 -10.42 6.04 10.84
N PRO A 28 -10.51 7.37 11.06
CA PRO A 28 -9.76 8.03 12.10
C PRO A 28 -10.15 7.45 13.47
N ARG A 29 -9.17 7.27 14.36
CA ARG A 29 -9.35 6.65 15.69
C ARG A 29 -9.76 7.64 16.79
N GLY A 30 -9.80 8.93 16.48
CA GLY A 30 -10.02 10.05 17.40
C GLY A 30 -8.80 10.28 18.31
N GLY A 31 -8.21 11.48 18.26
CA GLY A 31 -7.27 11.91 19.32
C GLY A 31 -6.05 12.72 18.88
N GLN A 32 -5.79 12.90 17.58
CA GLN A 32 -4.65 13.69 17.08
C GLN A 32 -5.03 14.49 15.82
N TYR A 33 -4.32 15.59 15.57
CA TYR A 33 -4.52 16.45 14.38
C TYR A 33 -4.21 15.73 13.05
N ASN A 34 -3.44 14.64 13.09
CA ASN A 34 -3.02 13.85 11.92
C ASN A 34 -3.84 12.55 11.76
N ASP A 35 -5.04 12.50 12.32
CA ASP A 35 -5.88 11.31 12.31
C ASP A 35 -7.00 11.50 11.29
N GLY A 36 -6.79 10.95 10.09
CA GLY A 36 -7.70 11.08 8.96
C GLY A 36 -8.11 9.73 8.38
N TYR A 37 -8.87 9.80 7.30
CA TYR A 37 -9.27 8.63 6.53
C TYR A 37 -8.13 8.20 5.62
N GLU A 38 -7.88 6.89 5.56
CA GLU A 38 -6.84 6.31 4.71
C GLU A 38 -7.42 5.15 3.89
N LEU A 39 -7.06 5.09 2.61
CA LEU A 39 -7.39 3.98 1.73
C LEU A 39 -6.20 3.02 1.68
N LEU A 40 -6.27 1.98 2.52
CA LEU A 40 -5.16 1.07 2.76
C LEU A 40 -5.44 -0.32 2.19
N GLY A 41 -4.41 -0.92 1.58
CA GLY A 41 -4.43 -2.32 1.16
C GLY A 41 -3.16 -3.01 1.63
N THR A 42 -3.28 -4.15 2.30
CA THR A 42 -2.13 -4.93 2.78
C THR A 42 -2.09 -6.29 2.12
N ILE A 43 -0.94 -6.65 1.59
CA ILE A 43 -0.65 -7.95 0.99
C ILE A 43 0.39 -8.63 1.86
N GLN A 44 0.02 -9.74 2.46
CA GLN A 44 0.94 -10.57 3.23
C GLN A 44 1.61 -11.59 2.30
N CYS A 45 2.94 -11.67 2.38
CA CYS A 45 3.72 -12.64 1.63
C CYS A 45 4.14 -13.80 2.54
N ASP A 46 4.30 -14.98 1.96
CA ASP A 46 4.73 -16.17 2.71
C ASP A 46 6.19 -16.06 3.18
N ASP A 47 7.04 -15.41 2.40
CA ASP A 47 8.47 -15.30 2.65
C ASP A 47 9.11 -14.07 1.97
N SER A 48 10.38 -13.82 2.32
CA SER A 48 11.22 -12.80 1.69
C SER A 48 11.30 -12.93 0.16
N LYS A 49 11.23 -14.14 -0.40
CA LYS A 49 11.38 -14.34 -1.85
C LYS A 49 10.15 -13.86 -2.59
N THR A 50 8.97 -14.19 -2.10
CA THR A 50 7.68 -13.73 -2.60
C THR A 50 7.59 -12.21 -2.50
N LEU A 51 7.97 -11.65 -1.35
CA LEU A 51 8.04 -10.20 -1.15
C LEU A 51 8.89 -9.51 -2.21
N LEU A 52 10.12 -9.98 -2.41
CA LEU A 52 11.05 -9.41 -3.40
C LEU A 52 10.54 -9.57 -4.84
N SER A 53 9.90 -10.70 -5.15
CA SER A 53 9.26 -10.92 -6.44
C SER A 53 8.14 -9.90 -6.70
N TYR A 54 7.30 -9.63 -5.71
CA TYR A 54 6.23 -8.63 -5.81
C TYR A 54 6.78 -7.22 -5.97
N LEU A 55 7.79 -6.85 -5.19
CA LEU A 55 8.46 -5.55 -5.33
C LEU A 55 9.04 -5.35 -6.74
N SER A 56 9.69 -6.40 -7.28
CA SER A 56 10.20 -6.38 -8.65
C SER A 56 9.08 -6.27 -9.68
N ALA A 57 7.97 -6.99 -9.52
CA ALA A 57 6.83 -6.95 -10.44
C ALA A 57 6.14 -5.58 -10.45
N LEU A 58 6.10 -4.91 -9.30
CA LEU A 58 5.59 -3.55 -9.14
C LEU A 58 6.58 -2.47 -9.63
N GLY A 59 7.79 -2.87 -10.05
CA GLY A 59 8.83 -1.95 -10.50
C GLY A 59 9.42 -1.09 -9.37
N ILE A 60 9.23 -1.48 -8.11
CA ILE A 60 9.80 -0.79 -6.95
C ILE A 60 11.29 -1.06 -6.92
N LYS A 61 12.09 -0.01 -7.05
CA LYS A 61 13.55 -0.11 -7.05
C LYS A 61 14.05 -0.26 -5.62
N ILE A 62 14.85 -1.30 -5.42
CA ILE A 62 15.48 -1.59 -4.13
C ILE A 62 16.99 -1.37 -4.27
N LYS A 63 17.56 -0.67 -3.30
CA LYS A 63 19.00 -0.60 -3.07
C LYS A 63 19.36 -1.43 -1.84
N TRP A 64 20.38 -2.25 -2.00
CA TRP A 64 20.78 -3.26 -1.03
C TRP A 64 21.94 -2.79 -0.18
N HIS A 65 21.87 -3.06 1.12
CA HIS A 65 22.94 -2.78 2.08
C HIS A 65 23.25 -4.05 2.90
N GLN A 66 24.53 -4.35 3.07
CA GLN A 66 25.00 -5.50 3.87
C GLN A 66 25.21 -5.16 5.35
N GLU A 67 25.21 -3.88 5.68
CA GLU A 67 25.32 -3.34 7.02
C GLU A 67 24.11 -2.42 7.26
N SER A 68 23.74 -2.23 8.53
CA SER A 68 22.66 -1.30 8.88
C SER A 68 23.05 0.12 8.48
N PRO A 69 22.28 0.80 7.63
CA PRO A 69 22.55 2.19 7.28
C PRO A 69 22.27 3.15 8.45
N ASP A 70 22.89 4.35 8.40
CA ASP A 70 22.71 5.43 9.39
C ASP A 70 21.38 6.20 9.23
N PHE A 71 20.51 5.76 8.35
CA PHE A 71 19.19 6.33 8.09
C PHE A 71 18.12 5.25 8.23
N TRP A 72 16.85 5.67 8.27
CA TRP A 72 15.77 4.72 8.44
C TRP A 72 15.65 3.76 7.24
N CYS A 73 15.74 2.48 7.54
CA CYS A 73 15.39 1.37 6.67
C CYS A 73 14.51 0.40 7.48
N PRO A 74 13.64 -0.40 6.84
CA PRO A 74 13.00 -1.50 7.53
C PRO A 74 14.04 -2.47 8.10
N PRO A 75 13.65 -3.33 9.07
CA PRO A 75 14.51 -4.40 9.56
C PRO A 75 15.11 -5.24 8.42
N PRO A 76 16.24 -5.92 8.63
CA PRO A 76 16.89 -6.67 7.56
C PRO A 76 16.04 -7.87 7.12
N LEU A 77 16.00 -8.12 5.81
CA LEU A 77 15.53 -9.39 5.25
C LEU A 77 16.62 -10.44 5.43
N ILE A 78 16.23 -11.64 5.86
CA ILE A 78 17.15 -12.78 5.92
C ILE A 78 17.11 -13.51 4.58
N ILE A 79 18.23 -13.47 3.86
CA ILE A 79 18.40 -14.15 2.57
C ILE A 79 19.57 -15.12 2.72
N GLU A 80 19.29 -16.42 2.57
CA GLU A 80 20.30 -17.49 2.69
C GLU A 80 21.10 -17.42 4.02
N GLY A 81 20.42 -17.03 5.11
CA GLY A 81 21.02 -16.92 6.44
C GLY A 81 21.82 -15.65 6.69
N LYS A 82 21.83 -14.69 5.75
CA LYS A 82 22.50 -13.40 5.90
C LYS A 82 21.49 -12.25 5.94
N PRO A 83 21.70 -11.24 6.81
CA PRO A 83 20.84 -10.06 6.86
C PRO A 83 21.18 -9.09 5.72
N PHE A 84 20.14 -8.56 5.08
CA PHE A 84 20.26 -7.50 4.08
C PHE A 84 19.23 -6.41 4.36
N TRP A 85 19.67 -5.15 4.40
CA TRP A 85 18.80 -4.00 4.52
C TRP A 85 18.43 -3.49 3.13
N ILE A 86 17.18 -3.04 2.99
CA ILE A 86 16.64 -2.53 1.74
C ILE A 86 16.29 -1.04 1.89
N GLU A 87 16.73 -0.25 0.92
CA GLU A 87 16.35 1.14 0.72
C GLU A 87 15.45 1.20 -0.52
N TYR A 88 14.34 1.93 -0.43
CA TYR A 88 13.36 2.04 -1.51
C TYR A 88 12.63 3.39 -1.44
N ASP A 89 12.12 3.84 -2.57
CA ASP A 89 11.23 5.00 -2.62
C ASP A 89 9.82 4.56 -2.19
N HIS A 90 9.28 5.21 -1.16
CA HIS A 90 7.92 4.93 -0.72
C HIS A 90 6.88 5.33 -1.75
N TYR A 91 7.13 6.38 -2.53
CA TYR A 91 6.23 6.79 -3.60
C TYR A 91 6.70 6.21 -4.93
N PHE A 92 5.78 5.56 -5.62
CA PHE A 92 6.04 5.05 -6.96
C PHE A 92 4.82 5.23 -7.84
N VAL A 93 5.08 5.23 -9.15
CA VAL A 93 4.03 5.30 -10.18
C VAL A 93 4.11 4.04 -11.02
N ILE A 94 3.00 3.32 -11.10
CA ILE A 94 2.87 2.15 -11.97
C ILE A 94 1.66 2.32 -12.89
N ARG A 95 1.92 2.32 -14.21
CA ARG A 95 0.90 2.53 -15.25
C ARG A 95 0.01 3.77 -15.03
N GLY A 96 0.60 4.85 -14.52
CA GLY A 96 -0.10 6.11 -14.22
C GLY A 96 -0.88 6.14 -12.90
N LEU A 97 -0.82 5.08 -12.10
CA LEU A 97 -1.34 5.04 -10.74
C LEU A 97 -0.22 5.36 -9.76
N THR A 98 -0.40 6.41 -8.97
CA THR A 98 0.50 6.76 -7.87
C THR A 98 0.10 6.00 -6.62
N ALA A 99 1.07 5.39 -5.95
CA ALA A 99 0.85 4.72 -4.67
C ALA A 99 1.98 5.03 -3.70
N TYR A 100 1.64 5.11 -2.42
CA TYR A 100 2.63 5.05 -1.34
C TYR A 100 2.71 3.62 -0.81
N VAL A 101 3.92 3.07 -0.72
CA VAL A 101 4.17 1.72 -0.19
C VAL A 101 4.97 1.78 1.11
N THR A 102 4.61 0.92 2.04
CA THR A 102 5.40 0.55 3.21
C THR A 102 5.68 -0.93 3.16
N ILE A 103 6.95 -1.28 3.33
CA ILE A 103 7.43 -2.66 3.34
C ILE A 103 7.75 -3.04 4.78
N ASP A 104 7.06 -4.05 5.29
CA ASP A 104 7.41 -4.74 6.53
C ASP A 104 8.18 -6.00 6.18
N THR A 105 9.46 -6.03 6.52
CA THR A 105 10.36 -7.15 6.23
C THR A 105 10.32 -8.25 7.30
N THR A 106 9.71 -7.99 8.46
CA THR A 106 9.60 -8.98 9.55
C THR A 106 8.41 -9.90 9.30
N ASP A 107 7.26 -9.29 8.98
CA ASP A 107 6.02 -10.02 8.69
C ASP A 107 5.79 -10.22 7.17
N HIS A 108 6.73 -9.77 6.35
CA HIS A 108 6.70 -9.81 4.87
C HIS A 108 5.43 -9.18 4.28
N ASN A 109 5.06 -7.99 4.76
CA ASN A 109 3.87 -7.28 4.29
C ASN A 109 4.22 -6.14 3.33
N LEU A 110 3.38 -5.98 2.31
CA LEU A 110 3.31 -4.77 1.49
C LEU A 110 2.04 -4.02 1.84
N THR A 111 2.17 -2.83 2.41
CA THR A 111 1.02 -1.95 2.67
C THR A 111 1.04 -0.79 1.69
N PHE A 112 -0.08 -0.59 1.00
CA PHE A 112 -0.29 0.51 0.06
C PHE A 112 -1.25 1.53 0.66
N ASN A 113 -0.95 2.81 0.50
CA ASN A 113 -1.87 3.92 0.71
C ASN A 113 -2.12 4.60 -0.66
N LEU A 114 -3.39 4.69 -1.03
CA LEU A 114 -3.84 5.24 -2.32
C LEU A 114 -4.57 6.58 -2.20
N ASN A 115 -4.42 7.29 -1.09
CA ASN A 115 -4.90 8.66 -1.02
C ASN A 115 -4.10 9.53 -2.01
N SER A 116 -4.76 10.14 -2.99
CA SER A 116 -4.09 10.96 -4.00
C SER A 116 -3.94 12.44 -3.62
N THR A 117 -4.84 12.95 -2.77
CA THR A 117 -4.94 14.40 -2.51
C THR A 117 -4.31 14.79 -1.17
N SER A 118 -4.60 14.05 -0.11
CA SER A 118 -4.06 14.30 1.23
C SER A 118 -3.88 12.99 1.98
N TRP A 119 -3.05 12.99 3.01
CA TRP A 119 -2.88 11.84 3.90
C TRP A 119 -4.10 11.53 4.78
N PHE A 120 -5.14 12.36 4.72
CA PHE A 120 -6.23 12.38 5.69
C PHE A 120 -7.62 12.34 5.07
N ASP A 121 -7.71 12.50 3.75
CA ASP A 121 -8.96 12.51 3.00
C ASP A 121 -8.90 11.48 1.88
N VAL A 122 -9.96 10.67 1.78
CA VAL A 122 -10.15 9.72 0.69
C VAL A 122 -11.27 10.24 -0.20
N THR A 123 -10.99 10.34 -1.48
CA THR A 123 -11.95 10.75 -2.50
C THR A 123 -12.57 9.54 -3.18
N LEU A 124 -13.69 9.74 -3.88
CA LEU A 124 -14.27 8.68 -4.73
C LEU A 124 -13.30 8.25 -5.84
N ASP A 125 -12.47 9.15 -6.35
CA ASP A 125 -11.49 8.82 -7.39
C ASP A 125 -10.32 7.98 -6.84
N ASP A 126 -9.95 8.14 -5.56
CA ASP A 126 -9.01 7.24 -4.89
C ASP A 126 -9.54 5.81 -4.86
N VAL A 127 -10.83 5.64 -4.55
CA VAL A 127 -11.49 4.31 -4.56
C VAL A 127 -11.50 3.72 -5.98
N LYS A 128 -11.79 4.51 -7.01
CA LYS A 128 -11.71 4.04 -8.41
C LYS A 128 -10.28 3.67 -8.80
N ASN A 129 -9.29 4.39 -8.32
CA ASN A 129 -7.88 4.06 -8.55
C ASN A 129 -7.48 2.79 -7.81
N ALA A 130 -8.00 2.55 -6.61
CA ALA A 130 -7.80 1.29 -5.89
C ALA A 130 -8.35 0.09 -6.65
N ILE A 131 -9.55 0.19 -7.25
CA ILE A 131 -10.10 -0.88 -8.09
C ILE A 131 -9.16 -1.18 -9.28
N LYS A 132 -8.68 -0.15 -9.97
CA LYS A 132 -7.70 -0.32 -11.07
C LYS A 132 -6.37 -0.89 -10.58
N PHE A 133 -5.96 -0.51 -9.38
CA PHE A 133 -4.74 -1.01 -8.77
C PHE A 133 -4.87 -2.50 -8.41
N GLU A 134 -6.03 -2.95 -7.92
CA GLU A 134 -6.29 -4.38 -7.71
C GLU A 134 -6.26 -5.18 -9.01
N GLN A 135 -6.86 -4.67 -10.10
CA GLN A 135 -6.76 -5.31 -11.42
C GLN A 135 -5.30 -5.44 -11.86
N LEU A 136 -4.49 -4.42 -11.62
CA LEU A 136 -3.05 -4.48 -11.88
C LEU A 136 -2.36 -5.54 -11.01
N LEU A 137 -2.69 -5.63 -9.72
CA LEU A 137 -2.14 -6.65 -8.82
C LEU A 137 -2.52 -8.06 -9.29
N GLU A 138 -3.72 -8.27 -9.81
CA GLU A 138 -4.16 -9.54 -10.40
C GLU A 138 -3.35 -9.88 -11.66
N GLU A 139 -3.20 -8.93 -12.58
CA GLU A 139 -2.40 -9.12 -13.80
C GLU A 139 -0.93 -9.46 -13.50
N LEU A 140 -0.40 -8.92 -12.40
CA LEU A 140 0.95 -9.20 -11.92
C LEU A 140 1.04 -10.51 -11.12
N ASN A 141 -0.08 -11.22 -10.93
CA ASN A 141 -0.20 -12.42 -10.09
C ASN A 141 0.24 -12.20 -8.63
N ILE A 142 0.02 -10.99 -8.11
CA ILE A 142 0.30 -10.62 -6.72
C ILE A 142 -0.88 -10.94 -5.83
N ILE A 143 -2.10 -10.79 -6.36
CA ILE A 143 -3.34 -11.25 -5.73
C ILE A 143 -4.07 -12.18 -6.70
N ASN A 144 -4.86 -13.11 -6.17
CA ASN A 144 -5.63 -14.01 -7.01
C ASN A 144 -6.81 -13.26 -7.64
N GLY A 145 -6.95 -13.33 -8.96
CA GLY A 145 -8.21 -13.00 -9.64
C GLY A 145 -9.28 -14.02 -9.23
N GLU A 146 -10.49 -13.55 -8.94
CA GLU A 146 -11.66 -14.43 -8.80
C GLU A 146 -12.26 -14.75 -10.17
#